data_AF-A0A9W8XZG1-F1
#
_entry.id   AF-A0A9W8XZG1-F1
#
_cell.length_a   1.000
_cell.length_b   1.000
_cell.length_c   1.000
_cell.angle_alpha   90.00
_cell.angle_beta   90.00
_cell.angle_gamma   90.00
#
_symmetry.space_group_name_H-M   'P 1'
#
loop_
_entity.id
_entity.type
_entity.pdbx_description
1 polymer ?
#
loop_
_entity_poly.entity_id
_entity_poly.type
_entity_poly.pdbx_seq_one_letter_code
_entity_poly.pdbx_strand_id
1 'polypeptide(L)'
;MGFFLTLLRSQLFTKLPYPTWSFEGQTVVITGSNTGLGLEAARHIVRLGAAKVILAVRTISKGEKAAENIIESTHVTKSVLEVWPLDLSDYESIKAFGARLQTLDRLDALIQNAGVLTNHFKKEKESGVESHIAINSVSAVLIGLLALPKLKETARKTGTRTRLTFVGSDLHFIAACKEAEHDGSLFDVLSDEKIADMSDRQVQDSTLFSHHLLTPVQVSSVKIIATLLRPRACCSQSVRLGLRRHY
;
A
#
# COMPACT_ATOMS: atom_id res chain seq x y z
N MET A 1 25.40 15.03 -5.88
CA MET A 1 24.23 15.92 -6.10
C MET A 1 23.21 15.58 -5.03
N GLY A 2 23.01 16.45 -4.03
CA GLY A 2 22.29 16.08 -2.80
C GLY A 2 20.84 15.65 -3.03
N PHE A 3 20.34 14.75 -2.18
CA PHE A 3 18.94 14.29 -2.13
C PHE A 3 17.95 15.45 -2.28
N PHE A 4 18.23 16.57 -1.62
CA PHE A 4 17.42 17.79 -1.64
C PHE A 4 17.29 18.44 -3.03
N LEU A 5 18.39 18.58 -3.79
CA LEU A 5 18.36 19.15 -5.15
C LEU A 5 17.62 18.21 -6.12
N THR A 6 17.76 16.91 -5.91
CA THR A 6 17.08 15.89 -6.71
C THR A 6 15.58 15.86 -6.43
N LEU A 7 15.19 16.06 -5.17
CA LEU A 7 13.80 16.20 -4.73
C LEU A 7 13.15 17.46 -5.30
N LEU A 8 13.79 18.62 -5.16
CA LEU A 8 13.33 19.88 -5.76
C LEU A 8 13.16 19.76 -7.27
N ARG A 9 14.13 19.14 -7.95
CA ARG A 9 14.04 18.90 -9.39
C ARG A 9 12.86 17.99 -9.76
N SER A 10 12.60 16.95 -8.96
CA SER A 10 11.48 16.04 -9.23
C SER A 10 10.13 16.70 -9.01
N GLN A 11 9.98 17.53 -7.96
CA GLN A 11 8.70 18.19 -7.65
C GLN A 11 8.39 19.34 -8.63
N LEU A 12 9.39 20.10 -9.04
CA LEU A 12 9.19 21.34 -9.80
C LEU A 12 9.35 21.17 -11.31
N PHE A 13 10.17 20.22 -11.76
CA PHE A 13 10.58 20.15 -13.18
C PHE A 13 10.29 18.80 -13.85
N THR A 14 9.71 17.83 -13.12
CA THR A 14 9.34 16.53 -13.70
C THR A 14 7.82 16.43 -13.80
N LYS A 15 7.30 16.38 -15.04
CA LYS A 15 5.89 16.06 -15.28
C LYS A 15 5.77 14.55 -15.46
N LEU A 16 5.00 13.90 -14.60
CA LEU A 16 4.70 12.48 -14.76
C LEU A 16 3.79 12.31 -15.99
N PRO A 17 4.06 11.31 -16.86
CA PRO A 17 3.18 11.03 -17.98
C PRO A 17 1.79 10.62 -17.45
N TYR A 18 0.76 11.16 -18.08
CA TYR A 18 -0.61 10.83 -17.71
C TYR A 18 -0.93 9.40 -18.19
N PRO A 19 -1.43 8.50 -17.32
CA PRO A 19 -1.63 7.10 -17.69
C PRO A 19 -2.72 6.95 -18.75
N THR A 20 -2.48 6.09 -19.75
CA THR A 20 -3.36 5.88 -20.90
C THR A 20 -3.86 4.44 -21.05
N TRP A 21 -3.29 3.48 -20.31
CA TRP A 21 -3.69 2.07 -20.40
C TRP A 21 -5.09 1.84 -19.83
N SER A 22 -5.94 1.16 -20.60
CA SER A 22 -7.33 0.86 -20.22
C SER A 22 -7.42 -0.14 -19.06
N PHE A 23 -8.38 0.10 -18.17
CA PHE A 23 -8.83 -0.82 -17.12
C PHE A 23 -10.20 -1.44 -17.43
N GLU A 24 -10.68 -1.33 -18.67
CA GLU A 24 -12.00 -1.82 -19.07
C GLU A 24 -12.26 -3.27 -18.64
N GLY A 25 -13.44 -3.47 -18.03
CA GLY A 25 -13.85 -4.76 -17.49
C GLY A 25 -13.15 -5.17 -16.19
N GLN A 26 -12.10 -4.49 -15.73
CA GLN A 26 -11.29 -4.92 -14.59
C GLN A 26 -11.89 -4.50 -13.24
N THR A 27 -11.64 -5.33 -12.22
CA THR A 27 -11.92 -5.02 -10.81
C THR A 27 -10.62 -4.79 -10.06
N VAL A 28 -10.49 -3.61 -9.45
CA VAL A 28 -9.26 -3.19 -8.74
C VAL A 28 -9.58 -2.82 -7.29
N VAL A 29 -8.76 -3.32 -6.38
CA VAL A 29 -8.83 -3.00 -4.94
C VAL A 29 -7.62 -2.16 -4.57
N ILE A 30 -7.83 -1.06 -3.84
CA ILE A 30 -6.77 -0.13 -3.43
C ILE A 30 -6.91 0.12 -1.93
N THR A 31 -5.84 -0.13 -1.16
CA THR A 31 -5.82 0.14 0.28
C THR A 31 -5.35 1.58 0.55
N GLY A 32 -5.92 2.22 1.58
CA GLY A 32 -5.54 3.58 1.97
C GLY A 32 -5.90 4.61 0.89
N SER A 33 -7.00 4.39 0.18
CA SER A 33 -7.42 5.18 -0.98
C SER A 33 -8.34 6.35 -0.66
N ASN A 34 -8.46 6.74 0.62
CA ASN A 34 -9.23 7.91 1.03
C ASN A 34 -8.48 9.24 0.83
N THR A 35 -7.15 9.23 0.73
CA THR A 35 -6.32 10.42 0.53
C THR A 35 -5.03 10.10 -0.26
N GLY A 36 -4.30 11.14 -0.66
CA GLY A 36 -2.94 11.02 -1.21
C GLY A 36 -2.86 10.18 -2.48
N LEU A 37 -1.81 9.36 -2.58
CA LEU A 37 -1.52 8.55 -3.77
C LEU A 37 -2.61 7.51 -4.04
N GLY A 38 -3.17 6.88 -3.01
CA GLY A 38 -4.23 5.90 -3.18
C GLY A 38 -5.50 6.49 -3.77
N LEU A 39 -5.86 7.72 -3.36
CA LEU A 39 -7.01 8.44 -3.90
C LEU A 39 -6.81 8.78 -5.39
N GLU A 40 -5.67 9.34 -5.75
CA GLU A 40 -5.39 9.71 -7.15
C GLU A 40 -5.20 8.48 -8.06
N ALA A 41 -4.63 7.40 -7.52
CA ALA A 41 -4.59 6.12 -8.22
C ALA A 41 -6.00 5.60 -8.51
N ALA A 42 -6.90 5.62 -7.51
CA ALA A 42 -8.30 5.23 -7.70
C ALA A 42 -8.98 6.09 -8.77
N ARG A 43 -8.79 7.42 -8.72
CA ARG A 43 -9.35 8.36 -9.71
C ARG A 43 -8.88 8.04 -11.12
N HIS A 44 -7.59 7.77 -11.32
CA HIS A 44 -7.07 7.39 -12.63
C HIS A 44 -7.61 6.05 -13.12
N ILE A 45 -7.68 5.04 -12.25
CA ILE A 45 -8.19 3.72 -12.61
C ILE A 45 -9.67 3.80 -13.03
N VAL A 46 -10.47 4.58 -12.30
CA VAL A 46 -11.86 4.87 -12.66
C VAL A 46 -11.94 5.59 -14.01
N ARG A 47 -11.18 6.68 -14.20
CA ARG A 47 -11.13 7.43 -15.46
C ARG A 47 -10.73 6.55 -16.67
N LEU A 48 -9.91 5.54 -16.43
CA LEU A 48 -9.43 4.60 -17.44
C LEU A 48 -10.39 3.42 -17.69
N GLY A 49 -11.63 3.51 -17.20
CA GLY A 49 -12.72 2.60 -17.57
C GLY A 49 -12.83 1.34 -16.70
N ALA A 50 -12.23 1.31 -15.51
CA ALA A 50 -12.41 0.18 -14.60
C ALA A 50 -13.89 -0.14 -14.37
N ALA A 51 -14.25 -1.42 -14.46
CA ALA A 51 -15.63 -1.85 -14.23
C ALA A 51 -16.00 -1.74 -12.74
N LYS A 52 -15.03 -1.98 -11.85
CA LYS A 52 -15.20 -1.84 -10.40
C LYS A 52 -13.90 -1.41 -9.71
N VAL A 53 -14.00 -0.45 -8.81
CA VAL A 53 -12.91 0.01 -7.95
C VAL A 53 -13.36 -0.02 -6.50
N ILE A 54 -12.63 -0.76 -5.66
CA ILE A 54 -12.91 -0.91 -4.24
C ILE A 54 -11.91 -0.06 -3.46
N LEU A 55 -12.44 0.91 -2.72
CA LEU A 55 -11.69 1.74 -1.79
C LEU A 55 -11.64 1.06 -0.43
N ALA A 56 -10.52 0.41 -0.12
CA ALA A 56 -10.32 -0.26 1.17
C ALA A 56 -9.70 0.73 2.17
N VAL A 57 -10.48 1.13 3.18
CA VAL A 57 -10.12 2.22 4.10
C VAL A 57 -10.47 1.85 5.54
N ARG A 58 -9.72 2.41 6.49
CA ARG A 58 -10.02 2.21 7.92
C ARG A 58 -11.31 2.90 8.36
N THR A 59 -11.55 4.11 7.86
CA THR A 59 -12.73 4.90 8.23
C THR A 59 -13.67 5.03 7.03
N ILE A 60 -14.79 4.31 7.06
CA ILE A 60 -15.78 4.25 5.96
C ILE A 60 -16.21 5.64 5.51
N SER A 61 -16.59 6.52 6.43
CA SER A 61 -17.05 7.88 6.09
C SER A 61 -16.02 8.73 5.35
N LYS A 62 -14.70 8.46 5.53
CA LYS A 62 -13.64 9.11 4.74
C LYS A 62 -13.52 8.48 3.35
N GLY A 63 -13.73 7.18 3.23
CA GLY A 63 -13.78 6.48 1.95
C GLY A 63 -15.00 6.88 1.11
N GLU A 64 -16.15 7.08 1.73
CA GLU A 64 -17.37 7.55 1.06
C GLU A 64 -17.18 8.94 0.47
N LYS A 65 -16.62 9.88 1.25
CA LYS A 65 -16.24 11.22 0.75
C LYS A 65 -15.23 11.15 -0.41
N ALA A 66 -14.28 10.22 -0.34
CA ALA A 66 -13.33 10.00 -1.42
C ALA A 66 -14.01 9.45 -2.68
N ALA A 67 -14.95 8.50 -2.53
CA ALA A 67 -15.73 7.97 -3.63
C ALA A 67 -16.58 9.05 -4.30
N GLU A 68 -17.28 9.89 -3.52
CA GLU A 68 -18.03 11.06 -4.01
C GLU A 68 -17.13 11.99 -4.82
N ASN A 69 -15.96 12.34 -4.27
CA ASN A 69 -15.01 13.18 -4.97
C ASN A 69 -14.51 12.58 -6.30
N ILE A 70 -14.30 11.26 -6.37
CA ILE A 70 -13.94 10.59 -7.62
C ILE A 70 -15.09 10.67 -8.62
N ILE A 71 -16.31 10.35 -8.19
CA ILE A 71 -17.53 10.39 -9.02
C ILE A 71 -17.72 11.78 -9.62
N GLU A 72 -17.65 12.83 -8.80
CA GLU A 72 -17.78 14.21 -9.25
C GLU A 72 -16.73 14.58 -10.31
N SER A 73 -15.48 14.16 -10.12
CA SER A 73 -14.38 14.52 -11.01
C SER A 73 -14.29 13.69 -12.30
N THR A 74 -14.88 12.49 -12.33
CA THR A 74 -14.75 11.55 -13.45
C THR A 74 -16.08 11.26 -14.16
N HIS A 75 -17.19 11.73 -13.59
CA HIS A 75 -18.55 11.53 -14.10
C HIS A 75 -18.96 10.07 -14.30
N VAL A 76 -18.35 9.14 -13.57
CA VAL A 76 -18.76 7.73 -13.59
C VAL A 76 -20.00 7.47 -12.75
N THR A 77 -20.66 6.34 -12.99
CA THR A 77 -21.78 5.91 -12.15
C THR A 77 -21.31 5.44 -10.78
N LYS A 78 -22.15 5.64 -9.76
CA LYS A 78 -21.86 5.21 -8.38
C LYS A 78 -21.60 3.70 -8.26
N SER A 79 -22.14 2.89 -9.16
CA SER A 79 -21.95 1.42 -9.16
C SER A 79 -20.52 0.97 -9.47
N VAL A 80 -19.68 1.86 -10.02
CA VAL A 80 -18.26 1.56 -10.28
C VAL A 80 -17.45 1.55 -8.98
N LEU A 81 -17.90 2.24 -7.93
CA LEU A 81 -17.14 2.41 -6.69
C LEU A 81 -17.81 1.72 -5.51
N GLU A 82 -17.01 1.00 -4.73
CA GLU A 82 -17.42 0.47 -3.42
C GLU A 82 -16.40 0.89 -2.36
N VAL A 83 -16.87 1.07 -1.12
CA VAL A 83 -16.02 1.39 0.03
C VAL A 83 -16.07 0.24 1.02
N TRP A 84 -14.91 -0.36 1.30
CA TRP A 84 -14.81 -1.53 2.16
C TRP A 84 -13.98 -1.19 3.40
N PRO A 85 -14.36 -1.70 4.59
CA PRO A 85 -13.58 -1.49 5.80
C PRO A 85 -12.31 -2.35 5.73
N LEU A 86 -11.18 -1.75 6.07
CA LEU A 86 -9.92 -2.45 6.27
C LEU A 86 -9.09 -1.69 7.29
N ASP A 87 -8.88 -2.29 8.45
CA ASP A 87 -7.91 -1.80 9.43
C ASP A 87 -6.69 -2.72 9.45
N LEU A 88 -5.52 -2.17 9.14
CA LEU A 88 -4.26 -2.92 9.08
C LEU A 88 -3.66 -3.17 10.48
N SER A 89 -4.17 -2.53 11.52
CA SER A 89 -3.77 -2.83 12.92
C SER A 89 -4.58 -3.95 13.57
N ASP A 90 -5.58 -4.50 12.88
CA ASP A 90 -6.50 -5.53 13.38
C ASP A 90 -6.50 -6.74 12.43
N TYR A 91 -6.02 -7.88 12.92
CA TYR A 91 -5.88 -9.11 12.13
C TYR A 91 -7.22 -9.78 11.83
N GLU A 92 -8.24 -9.60 12.66
CA GLU A 92 -9.59 -10.05 12.35
C GLU A 92 -10.19 -9.19 11.23
N SER A 93 -9.93 -7.87 11.23
CA SER A 93 -10.27 -7.00 10.09
C SER A 93 -9.61 -7.48 8.80
N ILE A 94 -8.32 -7.83 8.85
CA ILE A 94 -7.57 -8.35 7.69
C ILE A 94 -8.13 -9.68 7.19
N LYS A 95 -8.43 -10.62 8.10
CA LYS A 95 -9.02 -11.93 7.74
C LYS A 95 -10.41 -11.76 7.13
N ALA A 96 -11.25 -10.93 7.73
CA ALA A 96 -12.59 -10.62 7.21
C ALA A 96 -12.51 -9.98 5.82
N PHE A 97 -11.57 -9.05 5.61
CA PHE A 97 -11.31 -8.45 4.31
C PHE A 97 -10.84 -9.49 3.29
N GLY A 98 -9.90 -10.36 3.66
CA GLY A 98 -9.40 -11.45 2.81
C GLY A 98 -10.50 -12.45 2.40
N ALA A 99 -11.40 -12.79 3.33
CA ALA A 99 -12.58 -13.61 3.04
C ALA A 99 -13.54 -12.89 2.08
N ARG A 100 -13.78 -11.60 2.30
CA ARG A 100 -14.62 -10.77 1.42
C ARG A 100 -14.04 -10.63 0.01
N LEU A 101 -12.71 -10.58 -0.16
CA LEU A 101 -12.09 -10.63 -1.49
C LEU A 101 -12.46 -11.90 -2.25
N GLN A 102 -12.66 -13.03 -1.55
CA GLN A 102 -13.04 -14.28 -2.20
C GLN A 102 -14.47 -14.27 -2.76
N THR A 103 -15.33 -13.35 -2.30
CA THR A 103 -16.70 -13.23 -2.79
C THR A 103 -16.79 -12.40 -4.08
N LEU A 104 -15.69 -11.79 -4.53
CA LEU A 104 -15.65 -11.09 -5.81
C LEU A 104 -15.72 -12.07 -6.98
N ASP A 105 -16.48 -11.71 -8.01
CA ASP A 105 -16.50 -12.44 -9.28
C ASP A 105 -15.12 -12.47 -9.95
N ARG A 106 -14.38 -11.37 -9.82
CA ARG A 106 -13.02 -11.17 -10.34
C ARG A 106 -12.23 -10.17 -9.48
N LEU A 107 -10.91 -10.32 -9.47
CA LEU A 107 -9.94 -9.38 -8.90
C LEU A 107 -8.73 -9.32 -9.82
N ASP A 108 -8.56 -8.20 -10.52
CA ASP A 108 -7.47 -8.02 -11.50
C ASP A 108 -6.23 -7.39 -10.86
N ALA A 109 -6.43 -6.50 -9.91
CA ALA A 109 -5.33 -5.87 -9.20
C ALA A 109 -5.65 -5.61 -7.73
N LEU A 110 -4.68 -5.88 -6.86
CA LEU A 110 -4.64 -5.39 -5.49
C LEU A 110 -3.47 -4.44 -5.34
N ILE A 111 -3.75 -3.18 -5.02
CA ILE A 111 -2.76 -2.13 -4.79
C ILE A 111 -2.70 -1.86 -3.28
N GLN A 112 -1.66 -2.41 -2.64
CA GLN A 112 -1.34 -2.21 -1.24
C GLN A 112 -0.65 -0.84 -1.08
N ASN A 113 -1.44 0.20 -0.85
CA ASN A 113 -0.97 1.57 -0.69
C ASN A 113 -1.13 2.11 0.75
N ALA A 114 -2.00 1.52 1.56
CA ALA A 114 -2.13 1.89 2.96
C ALA A 114 -0.82 1.70 3.71
N GLY A 115 -0.43 2.73 4.46
CA GLY A 115 0.70 2.70 5.37
C GLY A 115 0.60 3.84 6.38
N VAL A 116 1.28 3.68 7.50
CA VAL A 116 1.41 4.69 8.55
C VAL A 116 2.83 5.23 8.57
N LEU A 117 2.95 6.52 8.86
CA LEU A 117 4.20 7.17 9.20
C LEU A 117 4.03 7.76 10.60
N THR A 118 4.79 7.26 11.56
CA THR A 118 4.72 7.67 12.97
C THR A 118 6.12 7.74 13.56
N ASN A 119 6.37 8.77 14.38
CA ASN A 119 7.60 8.90 15.18
C ASN A 119 7.39 8.38 16.61
N HIS A 120 6.19 7.87 16.93
CA HIS A 120 5.86 7.33 18.25
C HIS A 120 5.99 5.83 18.22
N PHE A 121 6.79 5.29 19.12
CA PHE A 121 6.84 3.86 19.36
C PHE A 121 5.53 3.41 20.01
N LYS A 122 4.92 2.38 19.42
CA LYS A 122 3.75 1.71 19.96
C LYS A 122 3.78 0.26 19.47
N LYS A 123 3.45 -0.69 20.34
CA LYS A 123 3.18 -2.07 19.93
C LYS A 123 1.71 -2.24 19.57
N GLU A 124 1.43 -2.97 18.50
CA GLU A 124 0.06 -3.38 18.23
C GLU A 124 -0.34 -4.52 19.16
N LYS A 125 -1.55 -4.40 19.71
CA LYS A 125 -2.04 -5.26 20.79
C LYS A 125 -2.08 -6.73 20.38
N GLU A 126 -2.41 -7.00 19.13
CA GLU A 126 -2.59 -8.36 18.61
C GLU A 126 -1.29 -9.02 18.17
N SER A 127 -0.40 -8.27 17.51
CA SER A 127 0.85 -8.82 16.99
C SER A 127 1.99 -8.79 18.01
N GLY A 128 1.95 -7.88 18.99
CA GLY A 128 3.08 -7.59 19.88
C GLY A 128 4.25 -6.89 19.16
N VAL A 129 4.12 -6.63 17.86
CA VAL A 129 5.13 -5.99 17.00
C VAL A 129 4.92 -4.48 17.00
N GLU A 130 6.00 -3.72 16.83
CA GLU A 130 5.94 -2.27 16.64
C GLU A 130 4.99 -1.90 15.47
N SER A 131 4.18 -0.87 15.69
CA SER A 131 3.07 -0.45 14.84
C SER A 131 3.40 -0.20 13.39
N HIS A 132 4.52 0.47 13.09
CA HIS A 132 4.94 0.76 11.73
C HIS A 132 5.25 -0.55 10.98
N ILE A 133 6.00 -1.45 11.60
CA ILE A 133 6.36 -2.76 11.01
C ILE A 133 5.14 -3.66 10.90
N ALA A 134 4.31 -3.70 11.94
CA ALA A 134 3.09 -4.48 11.96
C ALA A 134 2.18 -4.08 10.78
N ILE A 135 1.95 -2.78 10.59
CA ILE A 135 1.01 -2.26 9.58
C ILE A 135 1.60 -2.28 8.17
N ASN A 136 2.78 -1.70 7.97
CA ASN A 136 3.32 -1.46 6.63
C ASN A 136 3.95 -2.72 6.02
N SER A 137 4.44 -3.63 6.87
CA SER A 137 5.11 -4.85 6.43
C SER A 137 4.25 -6.09 6.67
N VAL A 138 3.99 -6.46 7.93
CA VAL A 138 3.37 -7.76 8.26
C VAL A 138 1.94 -7.85 7.72
N SER A 139 1.11 -6.85 8.02
CA SER A 139 -0.29 -6.80 7.58
C SER A 139 -0.41 -6.70 6.06
N ALA A 140 0.48 -5.96 5.40
CA ALA A 140 0.51 -5.85 3.95
C ALA A 140 0.80 -7.20 3.28
N VAL A 141 1.79 -7.94 3.78
CA VAL A 141 2.09 -9.30 3.30
C VAL A 141 0.91 -10.24 3.53
N LEU A 142 0.31 -10.20 4.72
CA LEU A 142 -0.84 -11.04 5.06
C LEU A 142 -2.01 -10.84 4.09
N ILE A 143 -2.38 -9.58 3.79
CA ILE A 143 -3.44 -9.30 2.81
C ILE A 143 -3.03 -9.78 1.42
N GLY A 144 -1.79 -9.55 1.03
CA GLY A 144 -1.25 -10.04 -0.24
C GLY A 144 -1.46 -11.55 -0.39
N LEU A 145 -1.10 -12.33 0.63
CA LEU A 145 -1.29 -13.78 0.68
C LEU A 145 -2.77 -14.17 0.62
N LEU A 146 -3.63 -13.50 1.38
CA LEU A 146 -5.08 -13.76 1.39
C LEU A 146 -5.74 -13.42 0.04
N ALA A 147 -5.19 -12.46 -0.73
CA ALA A 147 -5.69 -12.11 -2.05
C ALA A 147 -5.23 -13.06 -3.16
N LEU A 148 -4.13 -13.81 -2.95
CA LEU A 148 -3.55 -14.69 -3.97
C LEU A 148 -4.57 -15.68 -4.56
N PRO A 149 -5.41 -16.40 -3.79
CA PRO A 149 -6.36 -17.35 -4.37
C PRO A 149 -7.28 -16.71 -5.41
N LYS A 150 -7.89 -15.55 -5.09
CA LYS A 150 -8.77 -14.82 -6.02
C LYS A 150 -8.03 -14.24 -7.22
N LEU A 151 -6.82 -13.71 -7.02
CA LEU A 151 -5.96 -13.22 -8.11
C LEU A 151 -5.60 -14.35 -9.09
N LYS A 152 -5.29 -15.55 -8.57
CA LYS A 152 -5.00 -16.75 -9.38
C LYS A 152 -6.24 -17.24 -10.12
N GLU A 153 -7.38 -17.29 -9.43
CA GLU A 153 -8.67 -17.67 -10.01
C GLU A 153 -9.05 -16.75 -11.18
N THR A 154 -8.94 -15.44 -10.98
CA THR A 154 -9.23 -14.44 -12.00
C THR A 154 -8.31 -14.60 -13.20
N ALA A 155 -6.99 -14.73 -12.98
CA ALA A 155 -6.01 -14.93 -14.06
C ALA A 155 -6.30 -16.19 -14.91
N ARG A 156 -6.81 -17.26 -14.28
CA ARG A 156 -7.22 -18.47 -14.99
C ARG A 156 -8.51 -18.26 -15.78
N LYS A 157 -9.52 -17.62 -15.18
CA LYS A 157 -10.83 -17.37 -15.79
C LYS A 157 -10.77 -16.42 -16.99
N THR A 158 -10.02 -15.32 -16.87
CA THR A 158 -9.94 -14.28 -17.91
C THR A 158 -8.80 -14.50 -18.90
N GLY A 159 -7.85 -15.39 -18.58
CA GLY A 159 -6.62 -15.58 -19.34
C GLY A 159 -5.62 -14.41 -19.22
N THR A 160 -5.96 -13.35 -18.48
CA THR A 160 -5.12 -12.15 -18.28
C THR A 160 -4.11 -12.33 -17.14
N ARG A 161 -3.15 -11.41 -17.03
CA ARG A 161 -2.24 -11.35 -15.88
C ARG A 161 -2.84 -10.46 -14.80
N THR A 162 -3.01 -10.99 -13.60
CA THR A 162 -3.44 -10.22 -12.43
C THR A 162 -2.23 -9.62 -11.70
N ARG A 163 -2.46 -8.59 -10.88
CA ARG A 163 -1.40 -7.78 -10.28
C ARG A 163 -1.54 -7.70 -8.76
N LEU A 164 -0.43 -7.92 -8.07
CA LEU A 164 -0.28 -7.63 -6.65
C LEU A 164 0.79 -6.57 -6.51
N THR A 165 0.41 -5.34 -6.20
CA THR A 165 1.33 -4.21 -6.11
C THR A 165 1.48 -3.78 -4.67
N PHE A 166 2.73 -3.67 -4.21
CA PHE A 166 3.07 -3.05 -2.94
C PHE A 166 3.63 -1.66 -3.20
N VAL A 167 3.13 -0.64 -2.50
CA VAL A 167 3.66 0.72 -2.58
C VAL A 167 4.58 0.96 -1.39
N GLY A 168 5.89 1.02 -1.67
CA GLY A 168 6.93 1.32 -0.70
C GLY A 168 7.38 2.78 -0.72
N SER A 169 8.63 3.03 -0.34
CA SER A 169 9.26 4.36 -0.36
C SER A 169 10.68 4.32 -0.93
N ASP A 170 11.08 5.38 -1.62
CA ASP A 170 12.45 5.59 -2.12
C ASP A 170 13.48 5.85 -1.01
N LEU A 171 13.06 6.00 0.24
CA LEU A 171 13.96 6.23 1.37
C LEU A 171 14.89 5.04 1.69
N HIS A 172 14.63 3.84 1.16
CA HIS A 172 15.48 2.65 1.33
C HIS A 172 16.93 2.82 0.82
N PHE A 173 17.21 3.74 -0.12
CA PHE A 173 18.56 3.95 -0.64
C PHE A 173 19.54 4.60 0.35
N ILE A 174 19.04 5.07 1.49
CA ILE A 174 19.81 5.85 2.47
C ILE A 174 19.99 5.08 3.79
N ALA A 175 19.59 3.80 3.83
CA ALA A 175 19.55 2.99 5.04
C ALA A 175 20.94 2.56 5.52
N ALA A 176 21.23 2.79 6.81
CA ALA A 176 22.22 2.02 7.55
C ALA A 176 21.45 1.01 8.41
N CYS A 177 21.20 -0.20 7.89
CA CYS A 177 20.46 -1.23 8.63
C CYS A 177 21.37 -1.89 9.67
N LYS A 178 21.52 -1.24 10.82
CA LYS A 178 22.38 -1.70 11.94
C LYS A 178 21.75 -2.86 12.71
N GLU A 179 20.43 -3.00 12.62
CA GLU A 179 19.64 -4.03 13.31
C GLU A 179 19.78 -5.41 12.68
N ALA A 180 20.21 -5.49 11.42
CA ALA A 180 20.50 -6.75 10.73
C ALA A 180 21.76 -7.46 11.27
N GLU A 181 22.59 -6.75 12.06
CA GLU A 181 23.81 -7.28 12.68
C GLU A 181 23.55 -7.92 14.06
N HIS A 182 22.31 -7.88 14.56
CA HIS A 182 21.95 -8.43 15.88
C HIS A 182 21.49 -9.89 15.79
N ASP A 183 21.95 -10.72 16.73
CA ASP A 183 21.50 -12.11 16.88
C ASP A 183 20.07 -12.18 17.44
N GLY A 184 19.16 -12.90 16.76
CA GLY A 184 17.79 -13.15 17.22
C GLY A 184 16.72 -12.94 16.15
N SER A 185 15.44 -12.94 16.57
CA SER A 185 14.32 -12.58 15.70
C SER A 185 14.38 -11.08 15.39
N LEU A 186 14.49 -10.74 14.11
CA LEU A 186 14.53 -9.35 13.66
C LEU A 186 13.30 -8.55 14.12
N PHE A 187 12.13 -9.19 14.21
CA PHE A 187 10.92 -8.54 14.73
C PHE A 187 11.02 -8.19 16.21
N ASP A 188 11.74 -8.98 17.02
CA ASP A 188 11.93 -8.71 18.44
C ASP A 188 12.90 -7.53 18.63
N VAL A 189 14.00 -7.52 17.87
CA VAL A 189 14.97 -6.41 17.86
C VAL A 189 14.31 -5.11 17.44
N LEU A 190 13.56 -5.12 16.33
CA LEU A 190 12.89 -3.92 15.84
C LEU A 190 11.73 -3.46 16.75
N SER A 191 11.19 -4.38 17.57
CA SER A 191 10.13 -4.11 18.55
C SER A 191 10.66 -3.88 19.97
N ASP A 192 11.96 -3.67 20.15
CA ASP A 192 12.54 -3.21 21.41
C ASP A 192 12.52 -1.68 21.47
N GLU A 193 11.77 -1.12 22.42
CA GLU A 193 11.63 0.33 22.61
C GLU A 193 12.98 1.02 22.89
N LYS A 194 13.93 0.31 23.50
CA LYS A 194 15.24 0.88 23.86
C LYS A 194 16.18 1.02 22.65
N ILE A 195 15.94 0.21 21.61
CA ILE A 195 16.78 0.14 20.41
C ILE A 195 16.10 0.84 19.24
N ALA A 196 14.76 0.92 19.25
CA ALA A 196 13.94 1.47 18.19
C ALA A 196 14.27 2.93 17.84
N ASP A 197 14.88 3.15 16.67
CA ASP A 197 14.97 4.48 16.06
C ASP A 197 13.71 4.77 15.23
N MET A 198 12.76 5.47 15.84
CA MET A 198 11.52 5.86 15.17
C MET A 198 11.73 6.93 14.08
N SER A 199 12.86 7.63 14.07
CA SER A 199 13.19 8.61 13.04
C SER A 199 13.72 7.97 11.75
N ASP A 200 14.33 6.78 11.87
CA ASP A 200 14.81 5.98 10.73
C ASP A 200 13.86 4.81 10.36
N ARG A 201 12.77 4.63 11.11
CA ARG A 201 11.86 3.49 10.98
C ARG A 201 11.32 3.26 9.56
N GLN A 202 10.99 4.34 8.84
CA GLN A 202 10.45 4.23 7.48
C GLN A 202 11.48 3.70 6.47
N VAL A 203 12.76 4.02 6.69
CA VAL A 203 13.89 3.58 5.88
C VAL A 203 14.16 2.08 6.13
N GLN A 204 14.16 1.69 7.41
CA GLN A 204 14.34 0.30 7.85
C GLN A 204 13.23 -0.62 7.35
N ASP A 205 11.97 -0.21 7.51
CA ASP A 205 10.80 -0.96 7.05
C ASP A 205 10.81 -1.19 5.53
N SER A 206 11.14 -0.16 4.75
CA SER A 206 11.25 -0.29 3.29
C SER A 206 12.34 -1.29 2.87
N THR A 207 13.44 -1.36 3.64
CA THR A 207 14.55 -2.30 3.42
C THR A 207 14.12 -3.73 3.76
N LEU A 208 13.55 -3.94 4.96
CA LEU A 208 13.01 -5.22 5.43
C LEU A 208 12.01 -5.81 4.43
N PHE A 209 11.09 -4.97 3.97
CA PHE A 209 10.05 -5.34 3.02
C PHE A 209 10.64 -5.85 1.70
N SER A 210 11.66 -5.16 1.19
CA SER A 210 12.28 -5.48 -0.09
C SER A 210 13.15 -6.74 -0.08
N HIS A 211 13.88 -7.00 1.02
CA HIS A 211 14.86 -8.10 1.09
C HIS A 211 14.28 -9.40 1.62
N HIS A 212 13.39 -9.34 2.61
CA HIS A 212 12.96 -10.55 3.34
C HIS A 212 11.51 -10.95 3.07
N LEU A 213 10.63 -9.99 2.83
CA LEU A 213 9.19 -10.26 2.75
C LEU A 213 8.69 -10.53 1.31
N LEU A 214 9.34 -9.97 0.29
CA LEU A 214 8.94 -10.20 -1.11
C LEU A 214 9.73 -11.28 -1.83
N THR A 215 10.97 -11.56 -1.40
CA THR A 215 11.82 -12.61 -2.01
C THR A 215 11.17 -14.00 -2.00
N PRO A 216 10.46 -14.43 -0.92
CA PRO A 216 9.73 -15.70 -0.93
C PRO A 216 8.44 -15.65 -1.77
N VAL A 217 7.90 -14.46 -2.04
CA VAL A 217 6.65 -14.25 -2.79
C VAL A 217 6.90 -14.25 -4.31
N GLN A 218 8.09 -14.69 -4.76
CA GLN A 218 8.36 -14.96 -6.17
C GLN A 218 7.50 -16.16 -6.63
N VAL A 219 6.24 -15.87 -6.99
CA VAL A 219 5.22 -16.87 -7.33
C VAL A 219 5.60 -17.57 -8.62
N SER A 220 6.23 -18.73 -8.49
CA SER A 220 6.47 -19.64 -9.61
C SER A 220 5.13 -20.27 -10.05
N SER A 221 4.95 -20.41 -11.37
CA SER A 221 3.85 -21.07 -12.11
C SER A 221 2.55 -20.31 -12.44
N VAL A 222 2.24 -19.13 -11.87
CA VAL A 222 0.95 -18.46 -12.14
C VAL A 222 1.13 -17.06 -12.74
N LYS A 223 0.19 -16.65 -13.62
CA LYS A 223 0.10 -15.34 -14.30
C LYS A 223 -0.15 -14.16 -13.33
N ILE A 224 0.49 -14.12 -12.17
CA ILE A 224 0.46 -12.99 -11.24
C ILE A 224 1.74 -12.18 -11.42
N ILE A 225 1.60 -10.87 -11.60
CA ILE A 225 2.72 -9.93 -11.54
C ILE A 225 2.74 -9.31 -10.14
N ALA A 226 3.73 -9.67 -9.33
CA ALA A 226 4.01 -8.98 -8.08
C ALA A 226 4.97 -7.81 -8.35
N THR A 227 4.56 -6.57 -8.02
CA THR A 227 5.37 -5.37 -8.25
C THR A 227 5.56 -4.60 -6.95
N LEU A 228 6.79 -4.19 -6.64
CA LEU A 228 7.07 -3.19 -5.61
C LEU A 228 7.23 -1.82 -6.30
N LEU A 229 6.24 -0.95 -6.15
CA LEU A 229 6.29 0.42 -6.61
C LEU A 229 6.97 1.30 -5.55
N ARG A 230 7.95 2.10 -5.95
CA ARG A 230 8.68 2.99 -5.06
C ARG A 230 8.49 4.43 -5.52
N PRO A 231 7.40 5.10 -5.09
CA PRO A 231 7.22 6.52 -5.37
C PRO A 231 8.29 7.34 -4.65
N ARG A 232 8.80 8.37 -5.34
CA ARG A 232 9.50 9.49 -4.70
C ARG A 232 8.55 10.27 -3.81
N ALA A 233 9.08 11.13 -2.94
CA ALA A 233 8.25 11.96 -2.08
C ALA A 233 7.15 12.66 -2.89
N CYS A 234 5.89 12.44 -2.51
CA CYS A 234 4.73 13.07 -3.10
C CYS A 234 4.07 13.94 -2.03
N CYS A 235 3.51 15.09 -2.40
CA CYS A 235 2.73 15.92 -1.50
C CYS A 235 1.45 15.18 -1.05
N SER A 236 1.58 14.35 -0.01
CA SER A 236 0.49 13.61 0.62
C SER A 236 0.30 14.07 2.07
N GLN A 237 -0.80 13.64 2.68
CA GLN A 237 -1.07 13.94 4.08
C GLN A 237 0.00 13.38 5.03
N SER A 238 0.65 12.26 4.67
CA SER A 238 1.78 11.68 5.42
C SER A 238 2.98 12.63 5.48
N VAL A 239 3.29 13.34 4.38
CA VAL A 239 4.35 14.37 4.36
C VAL A 239 3.95 15.59 5.19
N ARG A 240 2.67 15.98 5.18
CA ARG A 240 2.16 17.09 6.02
C ARG A 240 2.19 16.78 7.51
N LEU A 241 2.01 15.52 7.92
CA LEU A 241 2.10 15.10 9.32
C LEU A 241 3.55 15.09 9.83
N GLY A 242 4.52 14.71 8.99
CA GLY A 242 5.94 14.79 9.31
C GLY A 242 6.46 16.23 9.41
N LEU A 243 6.02 17.13 8.51
CA LEU A 243 6.47 18.53 8.49
C LEU A 243 5.84 19.42 9.58
N ARG A 244 4.65 19.07 10.09
CA ARG A 244 3.94 19.87 11.13
C ARG A 244 4.55 19.75 12.53
N ARG A 245 5.65 19.02 12.72
CA ARG A 245 6.34 18.87 14.01
C ARG A 245 7.75 19.49 14.05
N HIS A 246 8.14 20.21 13.00
CA HIS A 246 9.40 20.97 12.95
C HIS A 246 9.21 22.49 13.07
N TYR A 247 8.06 22.93 13.57
CA TYR A 247 7.83 24.29 14.07
C TYR A 247 7.16 24.22 15.44
#